data_AF-A0A9E0YNM6-F1
#
_entry.id   AF-A0A9E0YNM6-F1
#
_cell.length_a   1.000
_cell.length_b   1.000
_cell.length_c   1.000
_cell.angle_alpha   90.00
_cell.angle_beta   90.00
_cell.angle_gamma   90.00
#
_symmetry.space_group_name_H-M   'P 1'
#
loop_
_entity.id
_entity.type
_entity.pdbx_description
1 polymer ?
#
loop_
_entity_poly.entity_id
_entity_poly.type
_entity_poly.pdbx_seq_one_letter_code
_entity_poly.pdbx_strand_id
1 'polypeptide(L)'
;MSEPKTLNEIETNYSKAQIYSRIEKLVENGLMDTPERGERNQYLLSPNDVKILQHLEELEENHETIEAAIGELEEEVITEEAREEEKEPGILENKQLT
;
A
#
# COMPACT_ATOMS: atom_id res chain seq x y z
N MET A 1 15.18 4.43 -6.29
CA MET A 1 13.79 3.98 -6.46
C MET A 1 13.78 2.95 -7.58
N SER A 2 13.13 1.80 -7.38
CA SER A 2 12.96 0.80 -8.44
C SER A 2 11.93 1.28 -9.47
N GLU A 3 12.05 0.82 -10.71
CA GLU A 3 11.14 1.19 -11.80
C GLU A 3 9.74 0.59 -11.60
N PRO A 4 8.66 1.26 -12.05
CA PRO A 4 7.31 0.70 -12.05
C PRO A 4 7.25 -0.58 -12.89
N LYS A 5 6.41 -1.53 -12.47
CA LYS A 5 6.23 -2.83 -13.14
C LYS A 5 4.81 -3.01 -13.65
N THR A 6 4.66 -3.68 -14.78
CA THR A 6 3.36 -4.18 -15.23
C THR A 6 2.98 -5.45 -14.49
N LEU A 7 1.69 -5.82 -14.54
CA LEU A 7 1.20 -7.10 -13.98
C LEU A 7 1.89 -8.36 -14.54
N ASN A 8 2.53 -8.29 -15.71
CA ASN A 8 3.25 -9.44 -16.27
C ASN A 8 4.63 -9.63 -15.64
N GLU A 9 5.16 -8.60 -15.00
CA GLU A 9 6.53 -8.54 -14.48
C GLU A 9 6.57 -8.76 -12.97
N ILE A 10 5.40 -8.95 -12.35
CA ILE A 10 5.26 -9.23 -10.93
C ILE A 10 5.07 -10.73 -10.76
N GLU A 11 5.93 -11.34 -9.94
CA GLU A 11 5.77 -12.72 -9.51
C GLU A 11 4.78 -12.76 -8.34
N THR A 12 3.70 -13.53 -8.49
CA THR A 12 2.62 -13.64 -7.50
C THR A 12 1.84 -14.94 -7.71
N ASN A 13 1.16 -15.41 -6.66
CA ASN A 13 0.32 -16.60 -6.69
C ASN A 13 -1.08 -16.34 -7.28
N TYR A 14 -1.43 -15.09 -7.59
CA TYR A 14 -2.74 -14.71 -8.11
C TYR A 14 -2.78 -14.57 -9.64
N SER A 15 -3.95 -14.87 -10.22
CA SER A 15 -4.21 -14.54 -11.62
C SER A 15 -4.36 -13.03 -11.82
N LYS A 16 -4.11 -12.53 -13.04
CA LYS A 16 -4.23 -11.10 -13.36
C LYS A 16 -5.60 -10.52 -12.99
N ALA A 17 -6.68 -11.27 -13.22
CA ALA A 17 -8.03 -10.83 -12.88
C ALA A 17 -8.21 -10.63 -11.37
N GLN A 18 -7.62 -11.51 -10.55
CA GLN A 18 -7.64 -11.36 -9.09
C GLN A 18 -6.82 -10.15 -8.65
N ILE A 19 -5.65 -9.91 -9.26
CA ILE A 19 -4.83 -8.74 -8.94
C ILE A 19 -5.58 -7.45 -9.30
N TYR A 20 -6.23 -7.39 -10.47
CA TYR A 20 -7.08 -6.25 -10.84
C TYR A 20 -8.18 -6.00 -9.80
N SER A 21 -8.86 -7.07 -9.36
CA SER A 21 -9.90 -6.96 -8.35
C SER A 21 -9.38 -6.49 -6.99
N ARG A 22 -8.19 -6.95 -6.57
CA ARG A 22 -7.52 -6.48 -5.35
C ARG A 22 -7.17 -5.00 -5.44
N ILE A 23 -6.58 -4.56 -6.56
CA ILE A 23 -6.24 -3.15 -6.80
C ILE A 23 -7.51 -2.29 -6.71
N GLU A 24 -8.61 -2.70 -7.35
CA GLU A 24 -9.87 -1.97 -7.28
C GLU A 24 -10.36 -1.82 -5.84
N LYS A 25 -10.34 -2.89 -5.04
CA LYS A 25 -10.74 -2.82 -3.63
C LYS A 25 -9.81 -1.95 -2.79
N LEU A 26 -8.51 -2.03 -2.99
CA LEU A 26 -7.54 -1.19 -2.26
C LEU A 26 -7.76 0.29 -2.58
N VAL A 27 -8.04 0.62 -3.84
CA VAL A 27 -8.37 1.99 -4.28
C VAL A 27 -9.70 2.46 -3.69
N GLU A 28 -10.73 1.61 -3.69
CA GLU A 28 -12.04 1.93 -3.08
C GLU A 28 -11.94 2.23 -1.58
N ASN A 29 -11.02 1.56 -0.87
CA ASN A 29 -10.76 1.78 0.55
C ASN A 29 -9.70 2.87 0.81
N GLY A 30 -9.17 3.53 -0.23
CA GLY A 30 -8.19 4.61 -0.08
C GLY A 30 -6.80 4.16 0.39
N LEU A 31 -6.53 2.86 0.41
CA LEU A 31 -5.22 2.28 0.77
C LEU A 31 -4.20 2.34 -0.38
N MET A 32 -4.67 2.71 -1.57
CA MET A 32 -3.87 2.77 -2.77
C MET A 32 -4.41 3.85 -3.70
N ASP A 33 -3.51 4.63 -4.31
CA ASP A 33 -3.89 5.51 -5.40
C ASP A 33 -4.27 4.70 -6.65
N THR A 34 -5.14 5.25 -7.50
CA THR A 34 -5.48 4.61 -8.78
C THR A 34 -4.22 4.50 -9.66
N PRO A 35 -3.75 3.28 -9.99
CA PRO A 35 -2.51 3.15 -10.74
C PRO A 35 -2.66 3.62 -12.18
N GLU A 36 -1.56 4.14 -12.73
CA GLU A 36 -1.52 4.54 -14.14
C GLU A 36 -1.69 3.33 -15.06
N ARG A 37 -2.23 3.58 -16.26
CA ARG A 37 -2.37 2.56 -17.32
C ARG A 37 -1.19 2.68 -18.28
N GLY A 38 -0.35 1.65 -18.34
CA GLY A 38 0.74 1.50 -19.30
C GLY A 38 0.30 0.84 -20.61
N GLU A 39 1.24 0.17 -21.28
CA GLU A 39 0.97 -0.49 -22.55
C GLU A 39 -0.16 -1.52 -22.46
N ARG A 40 -1.00 -1.54 -23.51
CA ARG A 40 -2.17 -2.43 -23.59
C ARG A 40 -3.15 -2.27 -22.42
N ASN A 41 -3.20 -1.07 -21.82
CA ASN A 41 -4.06 -0.72 -20.68
C ASN A 41 -3.82 -1.55 -19.41
N GLN A 42 -2.60 -2.07 -19.23
CA GLN A 42 -2.22 -2.76 -18.00
C GLN A 42 -1.83 -1.74 -16.93
N TYR A 43 -2.10 -2.03 -15.65
CA TYR A 43 -1.64 -1.16 -14.58
C TYR A 43 -0.11 -1.16 -14.47
N LEU A 44 0.45 0.03 -14.29
CA LEU A 44 1.82 0.25 -13.88
C LEU A 44 1.84 0.41 -12.36
N LEU A 45 2.47 -0.54 -11.70
CA LEU A 45 2.51 -0.62 -10.24
C LEU A 45 3.87 -0.13 -9.76
N SER A 46 3.83 0.87 -8.89
CA SER A 46 5.01 1.38 -8.20
C SER A 46 5.58 0.30 -7.26
N PRO A 47 6.83 0.43 -6.79
CA PRO A 47 7.36 -0.47 -5.78
C PRO A 47 6.53 -0.49 -4.48
N ASN A 48 5.82 0.60 -4.17
CA ASN A 48 4.95 0.66 -2.99
C ASN A 48 3.67 -0.15 -3.22
N ASP A 49 3.06 0.01 -4.39
CA ASP A 49 1.88 -0.72 -4.84
C ASP A 49 2.08 -2.24 -4.74
N VAL A 50 3.25 -2.69 -5.19
CA VAL A 50 3.61 -4.12 -5.12
C VAL A 50 3.72 -4.58 -3.67
N LYS A 51 4.28 -3.77 -2.77
CA LYS A 51 4.36 -4.11 -1.33
C LYS A 51 2.98 -4.21 -0.70
N ILE A 52 2.10 -3.26 -0.98
CA ILE A 52 0.71 -3.27 -0.47
C ILE A 52 0.00 -4.56 -0.93
N LEU A 53 0.16 -4.94 -2.19
CA LEU A 53 -0.43 -6.16 -2.73
C LEU A 53 0.16 -7.44 -2.09
N GLN A 54 1.46 -7.47 -1.84
CA GLN A 54 2.13 -8.58 -1.15
C GLN A 54 1.68 -8.69 0.31
N HIS A 55 1.56 -7.56 1.00
CA HIS A 55 1.07 -7.53 2.37
C HIS A 55 -0.38 -8.00 2.46
N LEU A 56 -1.23 -7.56 1.54
CA LEU A 56 -2.60 -8.07 1.43
C LEU A 56 -2.64 -9.59 1.17
N GLU A 57 -1.73 -10.11 0.35
CA GLU A 57 -1.57 -11.56 0.14
C GLU A 57 -1.25 -12.31 1.44
N GLU A 58 -0.31 -11.81 2.26
CA GLU A 58 0.03 -12.41 3.56
C GLU A 58 -1.16 -12.37 4.54
N LEU A 59 -1.91 -11.26 4.57
CA LEU A 59 -3.08 -11.13 5.43
C LEU A 59 -4.23 -12.05 5.01
N GLU A 60 -4.42 -12.24 3.71
CA GLU A 60 -5.44 -13.17 3.18
C GLU A 60 -5.18 -14.63 3.55
N GLU A 61 -3.95 -15.02 3.88
CA GLU A 61 -3.68 -16.38 4.40
C GLU A 61 -4.30 -16.61 5.78
N ASN A 62 -4.48 -15.54 6.56
CA ASN A 62 -4.98 -15.58 7.93
C ASN A 62 -6.46 -15.18 8.04
N HIS A 63 -7.08 -14.75 6.95
CA HIS A 63 -8.45 -14.24 6.92
C HIS A 63 -9.34 -15.02 5.95
N GLU A 64 -10.59 -15.25 6.34
CA GLU A 64 -11.56 -15.95 5.47
C GLU A 64 -12.02 -15.10 4.27
N THR A 65 -11.86 -13.78 4.35
CA THR A 65 -12.31 -12.85 3.31
C THR A 65 -11.27 -11.76 3.03
N ILE A 66 -11.22 -11.29 1.80
CA ILE A 66 -10.37 -10.18 1.39
C ILE A 66 -10.78 -8.87 2.07
N GLU A 67 -12.07 -8.67 2.36
CA GLU A 67 -12.54 -7.50 3.11
C GLU A 67 -11.98 -7.46 4.54
N ALA A 68 -11.89 -8.62 5.21
CA ALA A 68 -11.28 -8.70 6.54
C ALA A 68 -9.77 -8.42 6.48
N ALA A 69 -9.07 -8.97 5.48
CA ALA A 69 -7.65 -8.71 5.28
C ALA A 69 -7.37 -7.22 4.97
N ILE A 70 -8.23 -6.57 4.17
CA ILE A 70 -8.14 -5.13 3.90
C ILE A 70 -8.36 -4.31 5.18
N GLY A 71 -9.30 -4.71 6.04
CA GLY A 71 -9.53 -4.04 7.32
C GLY A 71 -8.30 -4.08 8.23
N GLU A 72 -7.62 -5.23 8.32
CA GLU A 72 -6.37 -5.33 9.09
C GLU A 72 -5.25 -4.49 8.46
N LEU A 73 -5.14 -4.49 7.13
CA LEU A 73 -4.17 -3.65 6.42
C LEU A 73 -4.39 -2.15 6.69
N GLU A 74 -5.65 -1.70 6.71
CA GLU A 74 -6.00 -0.31 7.05
C GLU A 74 -5.58 0.05 8.48
N GLU A 75 -5.87 -0.83 9.45
CA GLU A 75 -5.44 -0.63 10.84
C GLU A 75 -3.91 -0.54 10.96
N GLU A 76 -3.16 -1.39 10.26
CA GLU A 76 -1.69 -1.38 10.30
C GLU A 76 -1.11 -0.09 9.70
N VAL A 77 -1.61 0.36 8.54
CA VAL A 77 -1.14 1.60 7.88
C VAL A 77 -1.38 2.82 8.79
N ILE A 78 -2.57 2.94 9.39
CA ILE A 78 -2.89 4.03 10.32
C ILE A 78 -1.97 3.98 11.55
N THR A 79 -1.68 2.78 12.05
CA THR A 79 -0.84 2.62 13.24
C THR A 79 0.63 2.94 12.96
N GLU A 80 1.13 2.68 11.74
CA GLU A 80 2.47 3.08 11.32
C GLU A 80 2.59 4.60 11.17
N GLU A 81 1.63 5.25 10.50
CA GLU A 81 1.61 6.72 10.36
C GLU A 81 1.57 7.42 11.73
N ALA A 82 0.72 6.93 12.65
CA ALA A 82 0.63 7.47 14.02
C ALA A 82 1.95 7.32 14.81
N ARG A 83 2.75 6.27 14.55
CA ARG A 83 4.05 6.06 15.20
C ARG A 83 5.17 6.92 14.60
N GLU A 84 5.04 7.36 13.36
CA GLU A 84 5.99 8.27 12.73
C GLU A 84 5.78 9.72 13.17
N GLU A 85 4.54 10.14 13.42
CA GLU A 85 4.24 11.47 13.99
C GLU A 85 4.81 11.66 15.41
N GLU A 86 4.92 10.60 16.21
CA GLU A 86 5.53 10.68 17.55
C GLU A 86 7.07 10.83 17.54
N LYS A 87 7.72 10.76 16.37
CA LYS A 87 9.19 10.87 16.23
C LYS A 87 9.69 12.26 15.82
N GLU A 88 8.83 13.27 15.70
CA GLU A 88 9.31 14.66 15.72
C GLU A 88 9.36 15.18 17.17
N PRO A 89 10.50 15.08 17.89
CA PRO A 89 10.67 15.90 19.06
C PRO A 89 10.70 17.35 18.58
N GLY A 90 9.65 18.09 18.92
CA GLY A 90 9.64 19.54 18.77
C GLY A 90 10.92 20.12 19.38
N ILE A 91 11.83 20.59 18.52
CA ILE A 91 12.92 21.45 18.94
C ILE A 91 12.28 22.81 19.23
N LEU A 92 11.62 22.89 20.38
CA LEU A 92 11.25 24.15 21.00
C LEU A 92 12.28 24.45 22.08
N GLU A 93 12.65 25.73 22.10
CA GLU A 93 13.36 26.47 23.14
C GLU A 93 14.90 26.55 23.01
N ASN A 94 15.56 27.71 23.14
CA ASN A 94 15.13 28.96 23.74
C ASN A 94 15.83 30.18 23.11
N LYS A 95 15.07 31.27 22.96
CA LYS A 95 15.60 32.63 22.88
C LYS A 95 16.38 32.92 24.16
N GLN A 96 17.64 33.30 24.06
CA GLN A 96 18.19 34.31 24.97
C GLN A 96 18.85 35.41 24.16
N LEU A 97 18.11 36.52 24.06
CA LEU A 97 18.67 37.85 23.89
C LEU A 97 19.60 38.14 25.07
N THR A 98 20.88 38.39 24.79
CA THR A 98 21.70 39.46 25.39
C THR A 98 22.99 39.59 24.62
#